data_AF-A0A954PK27-F1
#
_entry.id   AF-A0A954PK27-F1
#
_cell.length_a   1.000
_cell.length_b   1.000
_cell.length_c   1.000
_cell.angle_alpha   90.00
_cell.angle_beta   90.00
_cell.angle_gamma   90.00
#
_symmetry.space_group_name_H-M   'P 1'
#
loop_
_entity.id
_entity.type
_entity.pdbx_description
1 polymer ?
#
loop_
_entity_poly.entity_id
_entity_poly.type
_entity_poly.pdbx_seq_one_letter_code
_entity_poly.pdbx_strand_id
1 'polypeptide(L)'
;MLNHNQSIEQFGNAVFSADVKLHLYVAGTQYELGHLGPDFAFLAELQSLDASEGEIETVVGNIVTRWPVRLTSPVTIDSLRFTFEPI
;
A
#
# COMPACT_ATOMS: atom_id res chain seq x y z
N MET A 1 -25.66 40.50 -34.38
CA MET A 1 -25.76 39.13 -34.93
C MET A 1 -24.46 38.41 -34.61
N LEU A 2 -24.57 37.27 -33.89
CA LEU A 2 -23.63 36.15 -33.71
C LEU A 2 -22.22 36.48 -33.14
N ASN A 3 -22.04 36.43 -31.81
CA ASN A 3 -21.56 35.26 -31.02
C ASN A 3 -20.38 34.50 -31.63
N HIS A 4 -19.18 34.71 -31.07
CA HIS A 4 -18.14 33.68 -31.00
C HIS A 4 -17.73 33.50 -29.54
N ASN A 5 -18.42 32.54 -28.93
CA ASN A 5 -18.15 32.00 -27.61
C ASN A 5 -16.91 31.10 -27.74
N GLN A 6 -15.79 31.47 -27.10
CA GLN A 6 -14.69 30.56 -26.86
C GLN A 6 -14.62 30.36 -25.35
N SER A 7 -15.38 29.37 -24.87
CA SER A 7 -15.27 28.85 -23.52
C SER A 7 -13.88 28.21 -23.41
N ILE A 8 -12.96 28.88 -22.73
CA ILE A 8 -11.71 28.25 -22.32
C ILE A 8 -12.10 27.25 -21.23
N GLU A 9 -12.02 25.98 -21.60
CA GLU A 9 -12.30 24.83 -20.76
C GLU A 9 -11.47 24.95 -19.48
N GLN A 10 -12.21 24.91 -18.37
CA GLN A 10 -11.69 24.82 -17.02
C GLN A 10 -10.80 23.57 -16.97
N PHE A 11 -9.48 23.74 -16.95
CA PHE A 11 -8.55 22.67 -16.57
C PHE A 11 -8.84 22.35 -15.10
N GLY A 12 -9.85 21.50 -14.91
CA GLY A 12 -10.12 20.86 -13.63
C GLY A 12 -8.85 20.13 -13.26
N ASN A 13 -8.26 20.57 -12.15
CA ASN A 13 -7.15 19.88 -11.51
C ASN A 13 -7.70 18.53 -11.06
N ALA A 14 -7.69 17.54 -11.97
CA ALA A 14 -8.19 16.21 -11.70
C ALA A 14 -7.26 15.60 -10.65
N VAL A 15 -7.70 15.65 -9.40
CA VAL A 15 -7.05 14.93 -8.31
C VAL A 15 -7.27 13.45 -8.60
N PHE A 16 -6.31 12.83 -9.27
CA PHE A 16 -6.24 11.37 -9.37
C PHE A 16 -5.88 10.83 -7.99
N SER A 17 -6.87 10.74 -7.11
CA SER A 17 -6.79 9.90 -5.91
C SER A 17 -6.87 8.45 -6.40
N ALA A 18 -5.73 7.88 -6.80
CA ALA A 18 -5.67 6.44 -6.95
C ALA A 18 -5.93 5.85 -5.55
N ASP A 19 -6.97 5.03 -5.42
CA ASP A 19 -7.20 4.24 -4.21
C ASP A 19 -6.01 3.28 -4.07
N VAL A 20 -5.22 3.47 -3.02
CA VAL A 20 -4.06 2.62 -2.71
C VAL A 20 -4.39 1.78 -1.50
N LYS A 21 -4.36 0.46 -1.66
CA LYS A 21 -4.45 -0.49 -0.54
C LYS A 21 -3.18 -1.29 -0.44
N LEU A 22 -2.76 -1.53 0.79
CA LEU A 22 -1.54 -2.27 1.10
C LEU A 22 -1.91 -3.39 2.06
N HIS A 23 -1.58 -4.62 1.69
CA HIS A 23 -1.80 -5.78 2.52
C HIS A 23 -0.52 -6.60 2.67
N LEU A 24 -0.40 -7.26 3.80
CA LEU A 24 0.59 -8.29 4.06
C LEU A 24 -0.13 -9.61 4.33
N TYR A 25 0.24 -10.64 3.61
CA TYR A 25 -0.23 -12.00 3.82
C TYR A 25 0.85 -12.83 4.48
N VAL A 26 0.61 -13.32 5.71
CA VAL A 26 1.57 -14.16 6.44
C VAL A 26 0.83 -15.32 7.07
N ALA A 27 1.30 -16.55 6.85
CA ALA A 27 0.66 -17.78 7.33
C ALA A 27 -0.85 -17.89 7.00
N GLY A 28 -1.27 -17.34 5.85
CA GLY A 28 -2.68 -17.32 5.42
C GLY A 28 -3.54 -16.23 6.07
N THR A 29 -2.97 -15.40 6.94
CA THR A 29 -3.65 -14.25 7.55
C THR A 29 -3.31 -12.97 6.78
N GLN A 30 -4.33 -12.15 6.50
CA GLN A 30 -4.17 -10.83 5.89
C GLN A 30 -4.08 -9.76 6.97
N TYR A 31 -3.13 -8.85 6.79
CA TYR A 31 -2.93 -7.68 7.64
C TYR A 31 -2.89 -6.42 6.79
N GLU A 32 -3.51 -5.36 7.26
CA GLU A 32 -3.47 -4.06 6.58
C GLU A 32 -2.17 -3.33 6.91
N LEU A 33 -1.57 -2.72 5.90
CA LEU A 33 -0.38 -1.88 6.06
C LEU A 33 -0.77 -0.41 5.95
N GLY A 34 -0.38 0.40 6.93
CA GLY A 34 -0.55 1.85 6.88
C GLY A 34 0.51 2.53 6.00
N HIS A 35 1.67 1.89 5.82
CA HIS A 35 2.76 2.44 5.03
C HIS A 35 3.72 1.36 4.54
N LEU A 36 4.28 1.55 3.34
CA LEU A 36 5.26 0.67 2.72
C LEU A 36 6.48 1.47 2.26
N GLY A 37 7.65 1.14 2.81
CA GLY A 37 8.95 1.59 2.37
C GLY A 37 9.69 0.51 1.55
N PRO A 38 10.95 0.76 1.16
CA PRO A 38 11.72 -0.16 0.29
C PRO A 38 12.02 -1.52 0.96
N ASP A 39 12.37 -1.48 2.24
CA ASP A 39 12.84 -2.60 3.07
C ASP A 39 12.11 -2.66 4.43
N PHE A 40 11.09 -1.83 4.61
CA PHE A 40 10.28 -1.78 5.82
C PHE A 40 8.83 -1.46 5.52
N ALA A 41 7.94 -1.81 6.43
CA ALA A 41 6.53 -1.41 6.38
C ALA A 41 6.00 -1.17 7.79
N PHE A 42 4.85 -0.50 7.84
CA PHE A 42 4.08 -0.29 9.05
C PHE A 42 2.74 -1.00 8.93
N LEU A 43 2.39 -1.79 9.93
CA LEU A 43 1.04 -2.29 10.10
C LEU A 43 0.09 -1.12 10.39
N ALA A 44 -1.16 -1.24 9.94
CA ALA A 44 -2.20 -0.26 10.25
C ALA A 44 -2.61 -0.32 11.73
N GLU A 45 -2.54 -1.51 12.33
CA GLU A 45 -2.89 -1.77 13.72
C GLU A 45 -1.79 -2.55 14.45
N LEU A 46 -1.79 -2.46 15.78
CA LEU A 46 -0.79 -3.08 16.64
C LEU A 46 -1.13 -4.55 16.86
N GLN A 47 -0.26 -5.44 16.41
CA GLN A 47 -0.48 -6.89 16.39
C GLN A 47 0.86 -7.62 16.26
N SER A 48 0.94 -8.86 16.72
CA SER A 48 2.13 -9.70 16.53
C SER A 48 2.13 -10.36 15.15
N LEU A 49 3.31 -10.50 14.54
CA LEU A 49 3.50 -11.37 13.38
C LEU A 49 4.40 -12.54 13.78
N ASP A 50 3.85 -13.75 13.77
CA ASP A 50 4.56 -14.97 14.20
C ASP A 50 5.30 -15.70 13.06
N ALA A 51 5.18 -15.22 11.83
CA ALA A 51 5.73 -15.88 10.65
C ALA A 51 6.90 -15.10 10.04
N SER A 52 7.83 -15.83 9.41
CA SER A 52 9.08 -15.29 8.86
C SER A 52 9.00 -14.96 7.36
N GLU A 53 7.98 -15.41 6.66
CA GLU A 53 7.81 -15.22 5.21
C GLU A 53 6.34 -14.91 4.90
N GLY A 54 6.12 -14.03 3.92
CA GLY A 54 4.79 -13.61 3.50
C GLY A 54 4.79 -13.01 2.09
N GLU A 55 3.65 -12.48 1.68
CA GLU A 55 3.50 -11.72 0.43
C GLU A 55 2.99 -10.32 0.73
N ILE A 56 3.62 -9.31 0.16
CA ILE A 56 3.08 -7.95 0.15
C ILE A 56 2.23 -7.79 -1.09
N GLU A 57 1.02 -7.27 -0.91
CA GLU A 57 0.11 -6.86 -1.96
C GLU A 57 -0.02 -5.34 -1.96
N THR A 58 0.16 -4.75 -3.14
CA THR A 58 -0.23 -3.37 -3.42
C THR A 58 -1.35 -3.37 -4.44
N VAL A 59 -2.46 -2.71 -4.10
CA VAL A 59 -3.56 -2.44 -5.01
C VAL A 59 -3.55 -0.95 -5.32
N VAL A 60 -3.39 -0.59 -6.59
CA VAL A 60 -3.49 0.80 -7.08
C VAL A 60 -4.61 0.86 -8.11
N GLY A 61 -5.78 1.34 -7.71
CA GLY A 61 -6.99 1.24 -8.53
C GLY A 61 -7.36 -0.22 -8.81
N ASN A 62 -7.23 -0.66 -10.08
CA ASN A 62 -7.53 -2.05 -10.49
C ASN A 62 -6.26 -2.89 -10.71
N ILE A 63 -5.07 -2.34 -10.45
CA ILE A 63 -3.81 -3.04 -10.63
C ILE A 63 -3.42 -3.65 -9.28
N VAL A 64 -3.26 -4.97 -9.26
CA VAL A 64 -2.79 -5.73 -8.11
C VAL A 64 -1.37 -6.21 -8.39
N THR A 65 -0.44 -5.85 -7.53
CA THR A 65 0.94 -6.33 -7.56
C THR A 65 1.20 -7.09 -6.27
N ARG A 66 1.73 -8.32 -6.39
CA ARG A 66 2.12 -9.16 -5.26
C ARG A 66 3.57 -9.60 -5.39
N TRP A 67 4.30 -9.60 -4.30
CA TRP A 67 5.65 -10.15 -4.26
C TRP A 67 5.96 -10.81 -2.93
N PRO A 68 6.72 -11.93 -2.95
CA PRO A 68 7.13 -12.60 -1.73
C PRO A 68 8.19 -11.79 -0.98
N VAL A 69 8.12 -11.84 0.34
CA VAL A 69 9.09 -11.20 1.23
C VAL A 69 9.43 -12.12 2.41
N ARG A 70 10.66 -12.00 2.89
CA ARG A 70 11.11 -12.53 4.17
C ARG A 70 11.10 -11.42 5.19
N LEU A 71 10.40 -11.61 6.30
CA LEU A 71 10.43 -10.70 7.44
C LEU A 71 11.77 -10.87 8.18
N THR A 72 12.53 -9.78 8.30
CA THR A 72 13.90 -9.79 8.86
C THR A 72 13.97 -9.24 10.28
N SER A 73 12.92 -8.56 10.74
CA SER A 73 12.74 -8.17 12.14
C SER A 73 11.40 -8.67 12.67
N PRO A 74 11.33 -9.15 13.93
CA PRO A 74 10.05 -9.50 14.53
C PRO A 74 9.17 -8.26 14.67
N VAL A 75 7.88 -8.36 14.32
CA VAL A 75 6.88 -7.40 14.78
C VAL A 75 6.58 -7.73 16.23
N THR A 76 7.09 -6.92 17.15
CA THR A 76 6.65 -6.96 18.54
C THR A 76 5.36 -6.16 18.67
N ILE A 77 4.54 -6.47 19.68
CA ILE A 77 3.34 -5.70 20.03
C ILE A 77 3.65 -4.24 20.45
N ASP A 78 4.91 -3.81 20.41
CA ASP A 78 5.35 -2.47 20.79
C ASP A 78 5.68 -1.60 19.57
N SER A 79 5.68 -2.18 18.36
CA SER A 79 6.06 -1.48 17.13
C SER A 79 5.21 -1.93 15.95
N LEU A 80 4.57 -0.97 15.28
CA LEU A 80 3.90 -1.19 13.99
C LEU A 80 4.91 -1.49 12.86
N ARG A 81 6.18 -1.09 13.05
CA ARG A 81 7.22 -1.21 12.03
C ARG A 81 7.85 -2.60 12.04
N PHE A 82 8.04 -3.16 10.84
CA PHE A 82 8.93 -4.29 10.58
C PHE A 82 9.82 -4.05 9.37
N THR A 83 10.87 -4.84 9.25
CA THR A 83 11.75 -4.89 8.08
C THR A 83 11.58 -6.19 7.32
N PHE A 84 11.88 -6.15 6.03
CA PHE A 84 11.78 -7.31 5.15
C PHE A 84 12.77 -7.25 3.99
N GLU A 85 12.96 -8.39 3.34
CA GLU A 85 13.76 -8.54 2.13
C GLU A 85 12.95 -9.29 1.05
N PRO A 86 13.06 -8.93 -0.24
CA PRO A 86 12.45 -9.70 -1.32
C PRO A 86 13.09 -11.09 -1.45
N ILE A 87 12.30 -12.08 -1.88
CA ILE A 87 12.74 -13.47 -2.14
C ILE A 87 12.75 -13.77 -3.63
#